data_AF-A0A354BA64-F1
#
_entry.id   AF-A0A354BA64-F1
#
_cell.length_a   1.000
_cell.length_b   1.000
_cell.length_c   1.000
_cell.angle_alpha   90.00
_cell.angle_beta   90.00
_cell.angle_gamma   90.00
#
_symmetry.space_group_name_H-M   'P 1'
#
loop_
_entity.id
_entity.type
_entity.pdbx_description
1 polymer ?
#
loop_
_entity_poly.entity_id
_entity_poly.type
_entity_poly.pdbx_seq_one_letter_code
_entity_poly.pdbx_strand_id
1 'polypeptide(L)' 'SFTIPAESVVAVVGETGSGKTTCARLLTRLADPTEGVVRVGGVDLREVDPDARRAAIRMVPQDGFLFDVSIR' A
#
# COMPACT_ATOMS: atom_id res chain seq x y z
N SER A 1 2.31 7.07 -14.46
CA SER A 1 1.32 7.31 -13.38
C SER A 1 0.07 6.49 -13.67
N PHE A 2 -0.75 6.18 -12.67
CA PHE A 2 -2.02 5.49 -12.84
C PHE A 2 -3.02 5.92 -11.77
N THR A 3 -4.31 5.69 -12.01
CA THR A 3 -5.41 5.96 -11.09
C THR A 3 -6.21 4.69 -10.89
N ILE A 4 -6.51 4.34 -9.64
CA ILE A 4 -7.39 3.23 -9.28
C ILE A 4 -8.74 3.83 -8.87
N PRO A 5 -9.83 3.56 -9.60
CA PRO A 5 -11.16 3.99 -9.18
C PRO A 5 -11.55 3.39 -7.84
N ALA A 6 -12.36 4.13 -7.06
CA ALA A 6 -12.98 3.56 -5.87
C ALA A 6 -13.79 2.31 -6.24
N GLU A 7 -13.91 1.38 -5.28
CA GLU A 7 -14.72 0.15 -5.44
C GLU A 7 -14.27 -0.79 -6.57
N SER A 8 -13.00 -0.68 -7.00
CA SER A 8 -12.43 -1.54 -8.03
C SER A 8 -11.45 -2.57 -7.46
N VAL A 9 -11.32 -3.70 -8.17
CA VAL A 9 -10.29 -4.71 -7.94
C VAL A 9 -9.29 -4.63 -9.08
N VAL A 10 -8.03 -4.36 -8.75
CA VAL A 10 -6.95 -4.18 -9.73
C VAL A 10 -5.81 -5.12 -9.43
N ALA A 11 -5.28 -5.77 -10.47
CA ALA A 11 -4.07 -6.57 -10.40
C ALA A 11 -2.89 -5.81 -11.02
N VAL A 12 -1.74 -5.85 -10.35
CA VAL A 12 -0.46 -5.32 -10.88
C VAL A 12 0.44 -6.51 -11.21
N VAL A 13 0.73 -6.69 -12.51
CA VAL A 13 1.47 -7.85 -13.03
C VAL A 13 2.74 -7.36 -13.74
N GLY A 14 3.80 -8.15 -13.70
CA GLY A 14 5.08 -7.86 -14.35
C GLY A 14 6.18 -8.79 -13.88
N GLU A 15 7.35 -8.74 -14.52
CA GLU A 15 8.50 -9.58 -14.23
C GLU A 15 9.09 -9.33 -12.82
N THR A 16 9.86 -10.29 -12.29
CA THR A 16 10.61 -10.08 -11.05
C THR A 16 11.54 -8.87 -11.19
N GLY A 17 11.56 -8.00 -10.18
CA GLY A 17 12.33 -6.75 -10.23
C GLY A 17 11.61 -5.56 -10.89
N SER A 18 10.43 -5.75 -11.50
CA SER A 18 9.66 -4.66 -12.12
C SER A 18 9.09 -3.61 -11.15
N GLY A 19 9.36 -3.74 -9.84
CA GLY A 19 8.95 -2.77 -8.84
C GLY A 19 7.55 -2.97 -8.23
N LYS A 20 6.88 -4.11 -8.46
CA LYS A 20 5.54 -4.39 -7.88
C LYS A 20 5.51 -4.25 -6.35
N THR A 21 6.47 -4.86 -5.67
CA THR A 21 6.60 -4.79 -4.20
C THR A 21 6.90 -3.36 -3.74
N THR A 22 7.70 -2.62 -4.51
CA THR A 22 7.95 -1.18 -4.26
C THR A 22 6.66 -0.36 -4.39
N CYS A 23 5.87 -0.60 -5.44
CA CYS A 23 4.57 0.05 -5.64
C CYS A 23 3.62 -0.22 -4.46
N ALA A 24 3.51 -1.48 -4.00
CA ALA A 24 2.72 -1.82 -2.82
C ALA A 24 3.19 -1.12 -1.55
N ARG A 25 4.52 -0.99 -1.34
CA ARG A 25 5.09 -0.24 -0.21
C ARG A 25 4.75 1.25 -0.26
N LEU A 26 4.77 1.87 -1.43
CA LEU A 26 4.39 3.28 -1.60
C LEU A 26 2.89 3.49 -1.32
N LEU A 27 2.02 2.62 -1.85
CA LEU A 27 0.56 2.68 -1.63
C LEU A 27 0.18 2.53 -0.14
N THR A 28 1.00 1.83 0.63
CA THR A 28 0.78 1.54 2.06
C THR A 28 1.60 2.44 2.98
N ARG A 29 2.35 3.39 2.42
CA ARG A 29 3.29 4.27 3.12
C ARG A 29 4.33 3.54 3.98
N LEU A 30 4.76 2.36 3.54
CA LEU A 30 5.95 1.69 4.06
C LEU A 30 7.25 2.28 3.46
N ALA A 31 7.12 3.14 2.45
CA ALA A 31 8.15 4.02 1.91
C ALA A 31 7.49 5.31 1.40
N ASP A 32 8.23 6.42 1.38
CA ASP A 32 7.82 7.66 0.72
C ASP A 32 8.42 7.74 -0.70
N PRO A 33 7.72 8.34 -1.67
CA PRO A 33 8.27 8.52 -3.02
C PRO A 33 9.40 9.56 -3.01
N THR A 34 10.48 9.28 -3.74
CA THR A 34 11.57 10.27 -3.95
C THR A 34 11.06 11.46 -4.76
N GLU A 35 10.21 11.21 -5.76
CA GLU A 35 9.56 12.21 -6.60
C GLU A 35 8.10 11.85 -6.85
N GLY A 36 7.26 12.87 -7.04
CA GLY A 36 5.82 12.69 -7.23
C GLY A 36 5.05 12.47 -5.93
N VAL A 37 3.82 11.98 -6.06
CA VAL A 37 2.86 11.86 -4.93
C VAL A 37 1.97 10.64 -5.08
N VAL A 38 1.58 10.04 -3.95
CA VAL A 38 0.53 9.03 -3.86
C VAL A 38 -0.66 9.68 -3.19
N ARG A 39 -1.84 9.61 -3.81
CA ARG A 39 -3.07 10.19 -3.26
C ARG A 39 -4.12 9.13 -2.99
N VAL A 40 -4.81 9.24 -1.87
CA VAL A 40 -5.99 8.43 -1.51
C VAL A 40 -7.13 9.38 -1.18
N GLY A 41 -8.27 9.23 -1.85
CA GLY A 41 -9.38 10.18 -1.72
C GLY A 41 -9.02 11.61 -2.13
N GLY A 42 -8.01 11.79 -2.99
CA GLY A 42 -7.50 13.11 -3.41
C GLY A 42 -6.47 13.75 -2.47
N VAL A 43 -6.26 13.19 -1.27
CA VAL A 43 -5.30 13.71 -0.28
C VAL A 43 -3.95 13.01 -0.45
N ASP A 44 -2.85 13.76 -0.36
CA ASP A 44 -1.50 13.17 -0.35
C ASP A 44 -1.36 12.25 0.87
N LEU A 45 -0.93 11.02 0.66
CA LEU A 45 -0.72 10.01 1.70
C LEU A 45 0.21 10.50 2.83
N ARG A 46 1.05 11.49 2.52
CA ARG A 46 1.96 12.13 3.47
C ARG A 46 1.26 12.96 4.55
N GLU A 47 0.11 13.54 4.19
CA GLU A 47 -0.69 14.45 5.00
C GLU A 47 -1.84 13.74 5.73
N VAL A 48 -2.14 12.50 5.36
CA VAL A 48 -3.16 11.69 6.05
C VAL A 48 -2.68 11.31 7.45
N ASP A 49 -3.54 11.54 8.44
CA ASP A 49 -3.35 11.11 9.82
C ASP A 49 -2.93 9.62 9.88
N PRO A 50 -1.87 9.25 10.63
CA PRO A 50 -1.37 7.89 10.67
C PRO A 50 -2.40 6.85 11.10
N ASP A 51 -3.30 7.18 12.03
CA ASP A 51 -4.28 6.23 12.55
C ASP A 51 -5.44 6.07 11.57
N ALA A 52 -5.91 7.16 10.96
CA ALA A 52 -6.85 7.09 9.85
C ALA A 52 -6.30 6.28 8.66
N ARG A 53 -5.01 6.47 8.33
CA ARG A 53 -4.35 5.70 7.25
C ARG A 53 -4.32 4.20 7.56
N ARG A 54 -3.93 3.82 8.78
CA ARG A 54 -3.88 2.41 9.21
C ARG A 54 -5.27 1.77 9.24
N ALA A 55 -6.30 2.53 9.57
CA ALA A 55 -7.68 2.06 9.56
C ALA A 55 -8.20 1.80 8.13
N ALA A 56 -7.82 2.66 7.18
CA ALA A 56 -8.31 2.61 5.80
C ALA A 56 -7.50 1.70 4.86
N ILE A 57 -6.20 1.53 5.10
CA ILE A 57 -5.30 0.80 4.19
C ILE A 57 -4.71 -0.41 4.91
N ARG A 58 -4.92 -1.60 4.35
CA ARG A 58 -4.34 -2.86 4.85
C ARG A 58 -3.48 -3.51 3.79
N MET A 59 -2.31 -3.99 4.22
CA MET A 59 -1.39 -4.77 3.39
C MET A 59 -1.26 -6.17 3.96
N VAL A 60 -1.39 -7.17 3.10
CA VAL A 60 -1.00 -8.54 3.42
C VAL A 60 0.38 -8.76 2.80
N PRO A 61 1.43 -8.97 3.61
CA PRO A 61 2.78 -9.15 3.08
C PRO A 61 2.90 -10.44 2.25
N GLN A 62 3.87 -10.48 1.33
CA GLN A 62 4.14 -11.69 0.54
C GLN A 62 4.61 -12.85 1.42
N ASP A 63 5.47 -12.56 2.39
CA ASP A 63 5.91 -13.52 3.40
C ASP A 63 5.10 -13.31 4.67
N GLY A 64 4.47 -14.39 5.15
CA GLY A 64 3.72 -14.37 6.40
C GLY A 64 4.63 -14.26 7.61
N PHE A 65 4.15 -13.59 8.66
CA PHE A 65 4.74 -13.64 9.99
C PHE A 65 3.76 -14.31 10.93
N LEU A 66 4.20 -15.34 11.65
CA LEU A 66 3.39 -16.05 12.64
C LEU A 66 3.91 -15.71 14.03
N PHE A 67 3.03 -15.22 14.89
CA PHE A 67 3.31 -15.07 16.31
C PHE A 67 3.19 -16.43 17.01
N ASP A 68 4.05 -16.69 17.99
CA ASP A 68 3.98 -17.90 18.84
C ASP A 68 2.87 -17.77 19.90
N VAL A 69 1.63 -17.65 19.43
CA VAL A 69 0.42 -17.54 20.23
C VAL A 69 -0.74 -18.24 19.51
N SER A 70 -1.79 -18.62 20.24
CA SER A 70 -2.98 -19.20 19.62
C SER A 70 -3.83 -18.15 18.90
N ILE A 71 -4.59 -18.59 17.89
CA ILE A 71 -5.63 -17.80 17.26
C ILE A 71 -6.77 -17.61 18.28
N ARG A 72 -7.27 -16.39 18.43
CA ARG A 72 -8.39 -16.04 19.34
C ARG A 72 -9.59 -15.53 18.56
#